data_AF-A0A395CYC0-F1
#
_entry.id   AF-A0A395CYC0-F1
#
_cell.length_a   1.000
_cell.length_b   1.000
_cell.length_c   1.000
_cell.angle_alpha   90.00
_cell.angle_beta   90.00
_cell.angle_gamma   90.00
#
_symmetry.space_group_name_H-M   'P 1'
#
loop_
_entity.id
_entity.type
_entity.pdbx_description
1 polymer ?
#
loop_
_entity_poly.entity_id
_entity_poly.type
_entity_poly.pdbx_seq_one_letter_code
_entity_poly.pdbx_strand_id
1 'polypeptide(L)'
;MDTGFKYRDALRLLFILQHGSRTLEQPDPGTGATRIFEGEKRLFAIEFWMRYPDYLADALLDWYETSGDPQLLVQVESIFENDKPSVRVVKMLRWKRGAFDYIEDALATLSSRQFVLPVLKPLPTGRPQHDFLIFDEAQSFLEDAVAEQPSLAWYRDRTTLVMRIAQFKSGYALKEEQYEFPEYKDTPLKSYIPSIQSRAEERLRQLKDKAA
;
A
#
# COMPACT_ATOMS: atom_id res chain seq x y z
N MET A 1 18.35 18.39 -0.17
CA MET A 1 18.00 17.70 -1.43
C MET A 1 16.66 17.01 -1.22
N ASP A 2 15.57 17.77 -1.18
CA ASP A 2 14.22 17.26 -0.84
C ASP A 2 13.37 16.92 -2.08
N THR A 3 13.90 17.15 -3.28
CA THR A 3 13.12 17.05 -4.52
C THR A 3 12.80 15.62 -4.95
N GLY A 4 13.55 14.60 -4.54
CA GLY A 4 13.35 13.22 -4.98
C GLY A 4 12.25 12.45 -4.24
N PHE A 5 12.02 12.75 -2.96
CA PHE A 5 11.08 11.99 -2.12
C PHE A 5 9.63 12.18 -2.57
N LYS A 6 9.22 13.42 -2.85
CA LYS A 6 7.87 13.73 -3.32
C LYS A 6 7.47 13.00 -4.60
N TYR A 7 8.38 12.84 -5.57
CA TYR A 7 8.09 12.14 -6.82
C TYR A 7 8.02 10.62 -6.61
N ARG A 8 8.90 10.08 -5.76
CA ARG A 8 8.83 8.68 -5.35
C ARG A 8 7.52 8.38 -4.63
N ASP A 9 7.08 9.25 -3.73
CA ASP A 9 5.84 9.10 -2.99
C ASP A 9 4.62 9.25 -3.88
N ALA A 10 4.61 10.23 -4.81
CA ALA A 10 3.59 10.35 -5.84
C ALA A 10 3.48 9.09 -6.70
N LEU A 11 4.61 8.56 -7.18
CA LEU A 11 4.62 7.34 -8.00
C LEU A 11 4.10 6.13 -7.21
N ARG A 12 4.56 5.95 -5.97
CA ARG A 12 4.10 4.87 -5.09
C ARG A 12 2.60 4.97 -4.79
N LEU A 13 2.09 6.17 -4.50
CA LEU A 13 0.66 6.41 -4.32
C LEU A 13 -0.11 6.13 -5.61
N LEU A 14 0.42 6.51 -6.78
CA LEU A 14 -0.22 6.26 -8.07
C LEU A 14 -0.37 4.75 -8.33
N PHE A 15 0.67 3.94 -8.08
CA PHE A 15 0.55 2.48 -8.15
C PHE A 15 -0.53 1.94 -7.21
N ILE A 16 -0.55 2.40 -5.96
CA ILE A 16 -1.56 1.95 -4.97
C ILE A 16 -2.97 2.33 -5.42
N LEU A 17 -3.18 3.58 -5.81
CA LEU A 17 -4.49 4.09 -6.21
C LEU A 17 -4.96 3.39 -7.49
N GLN A 18 -4.11 3.31 -8.52
CA GLN A 18 -4.44 2.66 -9.79
C GLN A 18 -4.69 1.16 -9.63
N HIS A 19 -3.94 0.41 -8.83
CA HIS A 19 -4.25 -1.02 -8.67
C HIS A 19 -5.37 -1.28 -7.66
N GLY A 20 -5.54 -0.39 -6.68
CA GLY A 20 -6.47 -0.56 -5.57
C GLY A 20 -7.87 0.02 -5.80
N SER A 21 -8.09 0.76 -6.88
CA SER A 21 -9.40 1.29 -7.25
C SER A 21 -10.24 0.29 -8.03
N ARG A 22 -11.56 0.46 -7.93
CA ARG A 22 -12.53 -0.19 -8.80
C ARG A 22 -12.75 0.63 -10.05
N THR A 23 -12.98 -0.05 -11.17
CA THR A 23 -13.41 0.59 -12.42
C THR A 23 -14.86 1.08 -12.28
N LEU A 24 -15.17 2.23 -12.88
CA LEU A 24 -16.52 2.74 -13.02
C LEU A 24 -17.16 2.15 -14.29
N GLU A 25 -18.46 1.85 -14.24
CA GLU A 25 -19.17 1.32 -15.42
C GLU A 25 -19.19 2.32 -16.59
N GLN A 26 -19.22 3.60 -16.26
CA GLN A 26 -19.10 4.71 -17.18
C GLN A 26 -18.17 5.76 -16.54
N PRO A 27 -17.42 6.54 -17.35
CA PRO A 27 -16.65 7.66 -16.83
C PRO A 27 -17.53 8.59 -15.99
N ASP A 28 -16.97 9.12 -14.91
CA ASP A 28 -17.63 10.10 -14.05
C ASP A 28 -18.08 11.30 -14.91
N PRO A 29 -19.38 11.65 -14.95
CA PRO A 29 -19.87 12.67 -15.88
C PRO A 29 -19.31 14.07 -15.66
N GLY A 30 -18.86 14.39 -14.44
CA GLY A 30 -18.35 15.71 -14.09
C GLY A 30 -16.85 15.86 -14.35
N THR A 31 -16.10 14.77 -14.20
CA THR A 31 -14.63 14.80 -14.22
C THR A 31 -14.03 14.02 -15.38
N GLY A 32 -14.73 13.00 -15.90
CA GLY A 32 -14.20 12.04 -16.88
C GLY A 32 -13.36 10.93 -16.27
N ALA A 33 -13.21 10.86 -14.94
CA ALA A 33 -12.48 9.80 -14.27
C ALA A 33 -13.10 8.43 -14.53
N THR A 34 -12.29 7.39 -14.67
CA THR A 34 -12.74 6.05 -15.06
C THR A 34 -12.67 5.06 -13.90
N ARG A 35 -11.98 5.40 -12.82
CA ARG A 35 -11.82 4.54 -11.64
C ARG A 35 -11.96 5.36 -10.36
N ILE A 36 -12.30 4.68 -9.27
CA ILE A 36 -12.42 5.29 -7.95
C ILE A 36 -11.78 4.42 -6.87
N PHE A 37 -10.92 5.03 -6.07
CA PHE A 37 -10.39 4.45 -4.83
C PHE A 37 -11.17 5.05 -3.65
N GLU A 38 -11.82 4.20 -2.87
CA GLU A 38 -12.67 4.64 -1.76
C GLU A 38 -11.91 4.63 -0.42
N GLY A 39 -11.83 5.80 0.21
CA GLY A 39 -11.38 5.98 1.58
C GLY A 39 -9.87 6.16 1.76
N GLU A 40 -9.47 7.38 2.16
CA GLU A 40 -8.11 7.71 2.59
C GLU A 40 -7.58 6.82 3.72
N LYS A 41 -8.44 6.42 4.67
CA LYS A 41 -8.01 5.47 5.72
C LYS A 41 -7.55 4.14 5.12
N ARG A 42 -8.22 3.66 4.05
CA ARG A 42 -7.83 2.45 3.33
C ARG A 42 -6.51 2.67 2.59
N LEU A 43 -6.31 3.84 1.99
CA LEU A 43 -5.06 4.23 1.35
C LEU A 43 -3.89 4.15 2.34
N PHE A 44 -4.00 4.78 3.52
CA PHE A 44 -2.95 4.74 4.53
C PHE A 44 -2.65 3.33 5.05
N ALA A 45 -3.68 2.49 5.21
CA ALA A 45 -3.47 1.12 5.66
C ALA A 45 -2.72 0.30 4.61
N ILE A 46 -3.08 0.43 3.32
CA ILE A 46 -2.39 -0.24 2.20
C ILE A 46 -0.96 0.29 2.04
N GLU A 47 -0.79 1.60 2.15
CA GLU A 47 0.51 2.26 2.09
C GLU A 47 1.48 1.76 3.17
N PHE A 48 0.98 1.45 4.37
CA PHE A 48 1.80 0.86 5.41
C PHE A 48 2.47 -0.44 4.96
N TRP A 49 1.72 -1.40 4.41
CA TRP A 49 2.29 -2.66 3.91
C TRP A 49 3.19 -2.48 2.69
N MET A 50 2.92 -1.47 1.85
CA MET A 50 3.82 -1.09 0.76
C MET A 50 5.19 -0.61 1.29
N ARG A 51 5.20 0.14 2.41
CA ARG A 51 6.41 0.74 2.98
C ARG A 51 7.15 -0.17 3.96
N TYR A 52 6.48 -1.18 4.51
CA TYR A 52 6.99 -2.13 5.48
C TYR A 52 6.89 -3.58 4.94
N PRO A 53 7.86 -4.03 4.14
CA PRO A 53 7.81 -5.34 3.48
C PRO A 53 7.80 -6.52 4.45
N ASP A 54 8.39 -6.36 5.63
CA ASP A 54 8.38 -7.34 6.72
C ASP A 54 6.98 -7.55 7.32
N TYR A 55 6.19 -6.47 7.47
CA TYR A 55 4.79 -6.57 7.86
C TYR A 55 3.91 -7.18 6.76
N LEU A 56 4.18 -6.85 5.49
CA LEU A 56 3.52 -7.51 4.37
C LEU A 56 3.84 -9.01 4.33
N ALA A 57 5.10 -9.37 4.54
CA ALA A 57 5.56 -10.75 4.58
C ALA A 57 4.83 -11.55 5.68
N ASP A 58 4.77 -11.03 6.90
CA ASP A 58 4.09 -11.70 8.02
C ASP A 58 2.58 -11.89 7.73
N ALA A 59 1.91 -10.88 7.14
CA ALA A 59 0.50 -10.99 6.74
C ALA A 59 0.26 -12.01 5.62
N LEU A 60 1.21 -12.18 4.69
CA LEU A 60 1.15 -13.25 3.68
C LEU A 60 1.34 -14.64 4.30
N LEU A 61 2.11 -14.76 5.39
CA LEU A 61 2.24 -16.01 6.13
C LEU A 61 0.94 -16.38 6.87
N ASP A 62 0.22 -15.41 7.44
CA ASP A 62 -1.13 -15.64 8.01
C ASP A 62 -2.07 -16.21 6.94
N TRP A 63 -1.98 -15.67 5.73
CA TRP A 63 -2.82 -16.14 4.62
C TRP A 63 -2.38 -17.52 4.11
N TYR A 64 -1.09 -17.84 4.14
CA TYR A 64 -0.60 -19.18 3.87
C TYR A 64 -1.19 -20.19 4.86
N GLU A 65 -1.15 -19.90 6.15
CA GLU A 65 -1.70 -20.79 7.17
C GLU A 65 -3.21 -21.04 6.99
N THR A 66 -3.94 -20.07 6.43
CA THR A 66 -5.37 -20.20 6.16
C THR A 66 -5.67 -20.91 4.82
N SER A 67 -4.90 -20.63 3.78
CA SER A 67 -5.18 -21.10 2.40
C SER A 67 -4.44 -22.36 2.00
N GLY A 68 -3.29 -22.63 2.62
CA GLY A 68 -2.35 -23.68 2.25
C GLY A 68 -1.65 -23.45 0.90
N ASP A 69 -1.72 -22.25 0.29
CA ASP A 69 -1.12 -21.99 -1.02
C ASP A 69 0.42 -21.87 -0.93
N PRO A 70 1.19 -22.85 -1.42
CA PRO A 70 2.65 -22.82 -1.32
C PRO A 70 3.29 -21.67 -2.10
N GLN A 71 2.58 -21.05 -3.06
CA GLN A 71 3.10 -19.87 -3.76
C GLN A 71 3.30 -18.69 -2.81
N LEU A 72 2.55 -18.62 -1.70
CA LEU A 72 2.70 -17.54 -0.72
C LEU A 72 4.06 -17.62 -0.01
N LEU A 73 4.58 -18.81 0.28
CA LEU A 73 5.91 -18.98 0.87
C LEU A 73 7.01 -18.50 -0.08
N VAL A 74 6.89 -18.82 -1.37
CA VAL A 74 7.82 -18.34 -2.41
C VAL A 74 7.76 -16.82 -2.55
N GLN A 75 6.56 -16.25 -2.52
CA GLN A 75 6.38 -14.80 -2.56
C GLN A 75 7.04 -14.14 -1.36
N VAL A 76 6.81 -14.63 -0.13
CA VAL A 76 7.42 -14.09 1.09
C VAL A 76 8.95 -14.19 1.06
N GLU A 77 9.51 -15.30 0.60
CA GLU A 77 10.96 -15.46 0.43
C GLU A 77 11.52 -14.40 -0.52
N SER A 78 10.86 -14.18 -1.66
CA SER A 78 11.26 -13.15 -2.63
C SER A 78 11.19 -11.72 -2.07
N ILE A 79 10.32 -11.45 -1.08
CA ILE A 79 10.29 -10.15 -0.40
C ILE A 79 11.62 -9.90 0.31
N PHE A 80 12.09 -10.88 1.09
CA PHE A 80 13.32 -10.74 1.86
C PHE A 80 14.58 -10.77 1.00
N GLU A 81 14.58 -11.49 -0.11
CA GLU A 81 15.72 -11.54 -1.04
C GLU A 81 15.85 -10.24 -1.84
N ASN A 82 14.75 -9.75 -2.43
CA ASN A 82 14.78 -8.58 -3.31
C ASN A 82 14.91 -7.24 -2.58
N ASP A 83 14.55 -7.20 -1.29
CA ASP A 83 14.58 -5.96 -0.51
C ASP A 83 15.85 -5.83 0.36
N LYS A 84 16.90 -6.62 0.12
CA LYS A 84 18.20 -6.47 0.80
C LYS A 84 19.23 -5.76 -0.09
N PRO A 85 19.82 -4.61 0.34
CA PRO A 85 19.47 -3.80 1.52
C PRO A 85 18.17 -3.03 1.31
N SER A 86 17.48 -2.73 2.40
CA SER A 86 16.13 -2.15 2.45
C SER A 86 16.06 -0.66 2.07
N VAL A 87 16.68 -0.29 0.95
CA VAL A 87 16.84 1.09 0.44
C VAL A 87 15.52 1.75 0.05
N ARG A 88 14.44 0.97 -0.09
CA ARG A 88 13.10 1.42 -0.48
C ARG A 88 12.16 1.63 0.70
N VAL A 89 12.56 1.24 1.92
CA VAL A 89 11.72 1.41 3.12
C VAL A 89 11.67 2.88 3.50
N VAL A 90 10.45 3.39 3.59
CA VAL A 90 10.13 4.75 4.05
C VAL A 90 9.36 4.61 5.34
N LYS A 91 10.07 4.71 6.47
CA LYS A 91 9.47 4.53 7.79
C LYS A 91 8.34 5.54 8.01
N MET A 92 7.24 5.08 8.58
CA MET A 92 6.09 5.93 8.90
C MET A 92 6.11 6.32 10.37
N LEU A 93 5.67 7.55 10.65
CA LEU A 93 5.49 8.02 12.01
C LEU A 93 4.19 7.45 12.57
N ARG A 94 4.24 7.03 13.84
CA ARG A 94 3.05 6.70 14.60
C ARG A 94 2.34 7.97 15.01
N TRP A 95 1.13 8.19 14.51
CA TRP A 95 0.31 9.35 14.86
C TRP A 95 -1.15 8.97 15.09
N LYS A 96 -1.72 9.41 16.22
CA LYS A 96 -3.11 9.15 16.64
C LYS A 96 -3.55 7.69 16.46
N ARG A 97 -4.12 7.34 15.31
CA ARG A 97 -4.74 6.05 14.97
C ARG A 97 -3.94 5.21 13.97
N GLY A 98 -2.61 5.29 14.00
CA GLY A 98 -1.73 4.35 13.31
C GLY A 98 -0.55 5.01 12.62
N ALA A 99 -0.06 4.37 11.57
CA ALA A 99 0.91 4.91 10.64
C ALA A 99 0.34 6.12 9.91
N PHE A 100 1.14 7.18 9.79
CA PHE A 100 0.76 8.45 9.19
C PHE A 100 1.92 9.02 8.37
N ASP A 101 1.55 9.67 7.27
CA ASP A 101 2.43 10.53 6.50
C ASP A 101 1.62 11.65 5.83
N TYR A 102 2.29 12.72 5.41
CA TYR A 102 1.71 13.78 4.60
C TYR A 102 1.72 13.34 3.14
N ILE A 103 0.53 13.13 2.57
CA ILE A 103 0.35 12.70 1.17
C ILE A 103 -0.06 13.85 0.25
N GLU A 104 -0.28 15.04 0.80
CA GLU A 104 -0.85 16.21 0.11
C GLU A 104 0.05 16.68 -1.05
N ASP A 105 1.37 16.75 -0.85
CA ASP A 105 2.32 17.15 -1.90
C ASP A 105 2.36 16.13 -3.05
N ALA A 106 2.28 14.85 -2.70
CA ALA A 106 2.24 13.76 -3.67
C ALA A 106 0.91 13.79 -4.46
N LEU A 107 -0.22 13.96 -3.78
CA LEU A 107 -1.54 14.11 -4.40
C LEU A 107 -1.63 15.36 -5.26
N ALA A 108 -1.05 16.49 -4.84
CA ALA A 108 -1.00 17.71 -5.64
C ALA A 108 -0.20 17.51 -6.93
N THR A 109 0.92 16.77 -6.85
CA THR A 109 1.70 16.39 -8.03
C THR A 109 0.87 15.55 -9.00
N LEU A 110 0.16 14.52 -8.50
CA LEU A 110 -0.70 13.67 -9.32
C LEU A 110 -1.90 14.44 -9.91
N SER A 111 -2.49 15.34 -9.14
CA SER A 111 -3.61 16.19 -9.57
C SER A 111 -3.20 17.16 -10.67
N SER A 112 -2.01 17.75 -10.57
CA SER A 112 -1.46 18.64 -11.60
C SER A 112 -1.26 17.96 -12.96
N ARG A 113 -1.18 16.63 -12.98
CA ARG A 113 -1.04 15.79 -14.18
C ARG A 113 -2.35 15.12 -14.60
N GLN A 114 -3.46 15.43 -13.93
CA GLN A 114 -4.76 14.78 -14.14
C GLN A 114 -4.72 13.25 -13.98
N PHE A 115 -3.83 12.73 -13.14
CA PHE A 115 -3.80 11.28 -12.86
C PHE A 115 -4.77 10.90 -11.74
N VAL A 116 -4.88 11.76 -10.73
CA VAL A 116 -5.71 11.51 -9.55
C VAL A 116 -6.37 12.83 -9.13
N LEU A 117 -7.66 12.78 -8.81
CA LEU A 117 -8.40 13.89 -8.21
C LEU A 117 -8.96 13.45 -6.84
N PRO A 118 -8.43 13.98 -5.72
CA PRO A 118 -9.05 13.79 -4.41
C PRO A 118 -10.42 14.49 -4.34
N VAL A 119 -11.44 13.78 -3.87
CA VAL A 119 -12.80 14.31 -3.70
C VAL A 119 -13.32 14.03 -2.30
N LEU A 120 -14.17 14.92 -1.81
CA LEU A 120 -14.82 14.77 -0.51
C LEU A 120 -16.22 14.18 -0.69
N LYS A 121 -16.43 12.96 -0.19
CA LYS A 121 -17.70 12.24 -0.20
C LYS A 121 -18.41 12.39 1.15
N PRO A 122 -19.58 13.04 1.21
CA PRO A 122 -20.42 13.03 2.40
C PRO A 122 -20.86 11.59 2.72
N LEU A 123 -20.76 11.19 3.99
CA LEU A 123 -21.28 9.91 4.46
C LEU A 123 -22.51 10.11 5.36
N PRO A 124 -23.45 9.15 5.42
CA PRO A 124 -24.59 9.20 6.33
C PRO A 124 -24.22 9.32 7.81
N THR A 125 -23.00 8.91 8.17
CA THR A 125 -22.44 9.03 9.53
C THR A 125 -22.09 10.47 9.93
N GLY A 126 -22.23 11.44 9.02
CA GLY A 126 -21.91 12.85 9.23
C GLY A 126 -20.42 13.18 9.17
N ARG A 127 -19.54 12.18 9.08
CA ARG A 127 -18.10 12.38 8.86
C ARG A 127 -17.79 12.15 7.38
N PRO A 128 -17.36 13.17 6.64
CA PRO A 128 -17.03 12.97 5.24
C PRO A 128 -15.79 12.08 5.08
N GLN A 129 -15.68 11.46 3.91
CA GLN A 129 -14.58 10.60 3.53
C GLN A 129 -13.88 11.20 2.31
N HIS A 130 -12.55 11.15 2.30
CA HIS A 130 -11.77 11.42 1.10
C HIS A 130 -11.73 10.16 0.23
N ASP A 131 -12.26 10.28 -0.98
CA ASP A 131 -12.12 9.32 -2.07
C ASP A 131 -11.20 9.90 -3.15
N PHE A 132 -10.71 9.06 -4.03
CA PHE A 132 -9.80 9.48 -5.09
C PHE A 132 -10.36 8.99 -6.42
N LEU A 133 -10.62 9.92 -7.32
CA LEU A 133 -10.96 9.63 -8.71
C LEU A 133 -9.67 9.46 -9.50
N ILE A 134 -9.60 8.47 -10.38
CA ILE A 134 -8.42 8.14 -11.17
C ILE A 134 -8.81 8.12 -12.65
N PHE A 135 -7.95 8.69 -13.47
CA PHE A 135 -8.15 8.88 -14.90
C PHE A 135 -7.37 7.83 -15.70
N ASP A 136 -7.77 7.55 -16.94
CA ASP A 136 -7.16 6.51 -17.77
C ASP A 136 -5.67 6.79 -18.04
N GLU A 137 -5.28 8.06 -18.14
CA GLU A 137 -3.91 8.49 -18.36
C GLU A 137 -2.94 8.01 -17.27
N ALA A 138 -3.44 7.76 -16.05
CA ALA A 138 -2.65 7.19 -14.97
C ALA A 138 -2.13 5.79 -15.33
N GLN A 139 -2.94 4.97 -16.00
CA GLN A 139 -2.55 3.61 -16.38
C GLN A 139 -1.44 3.63 -17.42
N SER A 140 -1.65 4.35 -18.52
CA SER A 140 -0.66 4.47 -19.60
C SER A 140 0.66 5.02 -19.07
N PHE A 141 0.61 6.04 -18.21
CA PHE A 141 1.81 6.58 -17.58
C PHE A 141 2.57 5.54 -16.75
N LEU A 142 1.88 4.71 -15.95
CA LEU A 142 2.55 3.67 -15.16
C LEU A 142 3.15 2.57 -16.04
N GLU A 143 2.47 2.19 -17.13
CA GLU A 143 2.96 1.22 -18.10
C GLU A 143 4.24 1.72 -18.79
N ASP A 144 4.23 2.96 -19.28
CA ASP A 144 5.38 3.62 -19.90
C ASP A 144 6.53 3.77 -18.88
N ALA A 145 6.24 4.21 -17.66
CA ALA A 145 7.25 4.39 -16.63
C ALA A 145 7.97 3.07 -16.30
N VAL A 146 7.25 1.94 -16.24
CA VAL A 146 7.85 0.62 -16.02
C VAL A 146 8.63 0.15 -17.24
N ALA A 147 8.15 0.43 -18.46
CA ALA A 147 8.87 0.09 -19.68
C ALA A 147 10.21 0.85 -19.79
N GLU A 148 10.19 2.16 -19.50
CA GLU A 148 11.38 3.02 -19.54
C GLU A 148 12.34 2.74 -18.37
N GLN A 149 11.80 2.44 -17.19
CA GLN A 149 12.59 2.14 -15.99
C GLN A 149 12.08 0.83 -15.34
N PRO A 150 12.58 -0.34 -15.79
CA PRO A 150 12.11 -1.65 -15.32
C PRO A 150 12.21 -1.87 -13.80
N SER A 151 13.11 -1.17 -13.11
CA SER A 151 13.22 -1.24 -11.64
C SER A 151 11.98 -0.71 -10.89
N LEU A 152 11.10 0.03 -11.57
CA LEU A 152 9.80 0.47 -11.07
C LEU A 152 8.76 -0.65 -11.04
N ALA A 153 8.97 -1.76 -11.78
CA ALA A 153 8.14 -2.96 -11.71
C ALA A 153 7.97 -3.47 -10.27
N TRP A 154 8.97 -3.22 -9.41
CA TRP A 154 8.87 -3.48 -7.98
C TRP A 154 7.61 -2.88 -7.33
N TYR A 155 7.22 -1.64 -7.67
CA TYR A 155 6.02 -1.03 -7.09
C TYR A 155 4.75 -1.72 -7.59
N ARG A 156 4.69 -2.08 -8.88
CA ARG A 156 3.60 -2.85 -9.47
C ARG A 156 3.45 -4.19 -8.75
N ASP A 157 4.52 -4.97 -8.72
CA ASP A 157 4.53 -6.34 -8.18
C ASP A 157 4.22 -6.33 -6.67
N ARG A 158 4.78 -5.36 -5.94
CA ARG A 158 4.45 -5.15 -4.53
C ARG A 158 2.99 -4.80 -4.33
N THR A 159 2.44 -3.90 -5.16
CA THR A 159 1.04 -3.49 -5.04
C THR A 159 0.13 -4.68 -5.27
N THR A 160 0.46 -5.57 -6.21
CA THR A 160 -0.28 -6.82 -6.41
C THR A 160 -0.33 -7.66 -5.13
N LEU A 161 0.80 -7.86 -4.44
CA LEU A 161 0.83 -8.59 -3.17
C LEU A 161 0.00 -7.90 -2.08
N VAL A 162 0.15 -6.58 -1.94
CA VAL A 162 -0.61 -5.81 -0.95
C VAL A 162 -2.11 -5.87 -1.22
N MET A 163 -2.54 -5.80 -2.49
CA MET A 163 -3.95 -5.90 -2.86
C MET A 163 -4.54 -7.28 -2.60
N ARG A 164 -3.71 -8.34 -2.63
CA ARG A 164 -4.16 -9.68 -2.24
C ARG A 164 -4.49 -9.79 -0.74
N ILE A 165 -3.77 -9.07 0.13
CA ILE A 165 -4.09 -8.97 1.56
C ILE A 165 -5.27 -8.04 1.79
N ALA A 166 -5.29 -6.90 1.08
CA ALA A 166 -6.29 -5.86 1.29
C ALA A 166 -7.68 -6.28 0.79
N GLN A 167 -7.77 -7.00 -0.33
CA GLN A 167 -9.01 -7.45 -0.96
C GLN A 167 -10.11 -6.35 -0.91
N PHE A 168 -11.29 -6.71 -0.42
CA PHE A 168 -12.43 -5.82 -0.19
C PHE A 168 -12.49 -5.23 1.22
N LYS A 169 -11.46 -5.46 2.05
CA LYS A 169 -11.45 -4.99 3.44
C LYS A 169 -11.47 -3.46 3.49
N SER A 170 -12.25 -2.93 4.42
CA SER A 170 -12.30 -1.50 4.70
C SER A 170 -11.01 -1.04 5.38
N GLY A 171 -10.70 0.26 5.28
CA GLY A 171 -9.56 0.83 6.02
C GLY A 171 -9.64 0.68 7.55
N TYR A 172 -10.82 0.36 8.11
CA TYR A 172 -10.93 -0.02 9.52
C TYR A 172 -10.40 -1.44 9.74
N ALA A 173 -10.92 -2.42 8.98
CA ALA A 173 -10.50 -3.82 9.10
C ALA A 173 -8.99 -3.99 8.87
N LEU A 174 -8.44 -3.32 7.85
CA LEU A 174 -6.99 -3.34 7.59
C LEU A 174 -6.17 -2.78 8.77
N LYS A 175 -6.69 -1.76 9.45
CA LYS A 175 -6.02 -1.19 10.61
C LYS A 175 -6.09 -2.10 11.81
N GLU A 176 -7.23 -2.78 12.05
CA GLU A 176 -7.33 -3.75 13.14
C GLU A 176 -6.25 -4.83 13.01
N GLU A 177 -6.05 -5.40 11.82
CA GLU A 177 -4.96 -6.35 11.54
C GLU A 177 -3.58 -5.75 11.84
N GLN A 178 -3.33 -4.50 11.46
CA GLN A 178 -2.06 -3.83 11.80
C GLN A 178 -1.88 -3.63 13.32
N TYR A 179 -2.97 -3.46 14.06
CA TYR A 179 -2.96 -3.30 15.52
C TYR A 179 -2.75 -4.63 16.28
N GLU A 180 -2.80 -5.78 15.60
CA GLU A 180 -2.44 -7.08 16.19
C GLU A 180 -0.94 -7.18 16.45
N PHE A 181 -0.13 -6.41 15.71
CA PHE A 181 1.32 -6.35 15.92
C PHE A 181 1.66 -5.47 17.13
N PRO A 182 2.28 -6.03 18.19
CA PRO A 182 2.72 -5.25 19.36
C PRO A 182 3.66 -4.12 18.95
N GLU A 183 4.57 -4.37 18.02
CA GLU A 183 5.51 -3.40 17.47
C GLU A 183 4.79 -2.19 16.87
N TYR A 184 3.67 -2.38 16.20
CA TYR A 184 2.86 -1.30 15.65
C TYR A 184 2.01 -0.60 16.72
N LYS A 185 1.30 -1.40 17.52
CA LYS A 185 0.35 -0.95 18.54
C LYS A 185 1.03 -0.11 19.61
N ASP A 186 2.16 -0.59 20.12
CA ASP A 186 2.88 -0.05 21.27
C ASP A 186 3.93 0.99 20.86
N THR A 187 4.08 1.28 19.56
CA THR A 187 4.94 2.38 19.10
C THR A 187 4.49 3.70 19.76
N PRO A 188 5.40 4.44 20.43
CA PRO A 188 5.06 5.74 21.00
C PRO A 188 4.65 6.75 19.94
N LEU A 189 3.79 7.70 20.29
CA LEU A 189 3.43 8.79 19.38
C LEU A 189 4.67 9.55 18.90
N LYS A 190 4.67 9.96 17.64
CA LYS A 190 5.78 10.66 16.95
C LYS A 190 7.08 9.84 16.86
N SER A 191 7.00 8.53 17.06
CA SER A 191 8.12 7.61 16.82
C SER A 191 7.91 6.80 15.55
N TYR A 192 9.00 6.34 14.94
CA TYR A 192 8.91 5.43 13.81
C TYR A 192 8.47 4.05 14.27
N ILE A 193 7.58 3.43 13.50
CA ILE A 193 7.17 2.04 13.72
C ILE A 193 8.40 1.14 13.47
N PRO A 194 8.78 0.27 14.43
CA PRO A 194 9.96 -0.58 14.30
C PRO A 194 9.72 -1.72 13.30
N SER A 195 10.79 -2.38 12.88
CA SER A 195 10.72 -3.53 11.98
C SER A 195 10.42 -4.82 12.76
N ILE A 196 9.73 -5.75 12.10
CA ILE A 196 9.47 -7.12 12.57
C ILE A 196 10.26 -8.17 11.77
N GLN A 197 11.24 -7.75 10.96
CA GLN A 197 11.92 -8.61 9.99
C GLN A 197 12.43 -9.93 10.60
N SER A 198 13.13 -9.87 11.74
CA SER A 198 13.67 -11.08 12.38
C SER A 198 12.58 -12.08 12.76
N ARG A 199 11.40 -11.60 13.20
CA ARG A 199 10.26 -12.45 13.55
C ARG A 199 9.65 -13.07 12.30
N ALA A 200 9.44 -12.28 11.25
CA ALA A 200 8.85 -12.75 10.01
C ALA A 200 9.77 -13.75 9.28
N GLU A 201 11.09 -13.55 9.28
CA GLU A 201 12.07 -14.50 8.73
C GLU A 201 12.08 -15.82 9.51
N GLU A 202 11.99 -15.77 10.85
CA GLU A 202 11.87 -16.98 11.67
C GLU A 202 10.57 -17.74 11.39
N ARG A 203 9.46 -17.02 11.27
CA ARG A 203 8.16 -17.62 10.96
C ARG A 203 8.13 -18.27 9.58
N LEU A 204 8.74 -17.65 8.57
CA LEU A 204 8.93 -18.23 7.25
C LEU A 204 9.70 -19.56 7.32
N ARG A 205 10.83 -19.61 8.06
CA ARG A 205 11.61 -20.84 8.24
C ARG A 205 10.76 -21.96 8.82
N GLN A 206 10.07 -21.69 9.93
CA GLN A 206 9.22 -22.67 10.60
C GLN A 206 8.11 -23.22 9.70
N LEU A 207 7.50 -22.38 8.87
CA LEU A 207 6.44 -22.80 7.95
C LEU A 207 6.98 -23.61 6.77
N LYS A 208 8.17 -23.28 6.26
CA LYS A 208 8.87 -24.09 5.24
C LYS A 208 9.25 -25.48 5.79
N ASP A 209 9.76 -25.54 7.01
CA ASP A 209 10.14 -26.81 7.66
C ASP A 209 8.93 -27.72 7.90
N LYS A 210 7.76 -27.14 8.20
CA LYS A 210 6.50 -27.91 8.36
C LYS A 210 5.90 -28.38 7.04
N ALA A 211 6.22 -27.72 5.94
CA ALA A 211 5.70 -28.03 4.60
C ALA A 211 6.57 -29.03 3.83
N ALA A 212 7.80 -29.28 4.30
CA ALA A 212 8.75 -30.25 3.77
C ALA A 212 8.47 -31.68 4.30
#